data_AF-A0A955BW23-F1
#
_entry.id   AF-A0A955BW23-F1
#
_cell.length_a   1.000
_cell.length_b   1.000
_cell.length_c   1.000
_cell.angle_alpha   90.00
_cell.angle_beta   90.00
_cell.angle_gamma   90.00
#
_symmetry.space_group_name_H-M   'P 1'
#
loop_
_entity.id
_entity.type
_entity.pdbx_description
1 polymer ?
#
loop_
_entity_poly.entity_id
_entity_poly.type
_entity_poly.pdbx_seq_one_letter_code
_entity_poly.pdbx_strand_id
1 'polypeptide(L)'
;MDTNTISLAQAGELMIDGQYVELPLVVGTEQERAIDISHLRDQTGLITLDEGYRNTGSVRSGITYINGEDGVLRYRGIPIEQL
;
A
#
# COMPACT_ATOMS: atom_id res chain seq x y z
N MET A 1 3.50 25.63 -6.69
CA MET A 1 4.55 24.87 -7.39
C MET A 1 4.61 23.47 -6.81
N ASP A 2 3.91 22.43 -7.22
CA ASP A 2 2.61 22.19 -7.87
C ASP A 2 2.49 20.67 -7.81
N THR A 3 1.72 20.13 -6.89
CA THR A 3 1.36 18.69 -6.90
C THR A 3 -0.11 18.58 -6.57
N ASN A 4 -0.92 19.16 -7.45
CA ASN A 4 -2.27 18.69 -7.67
C ASN A 4 -2.13 17.31 -8.35
N THR A 5 -1.75 16.30 -7.56
CA THR A 5 -1.64 14.92 -8.04
C THR A 5 -3.05 14.44 -8.29
N ILE A 6 -3.37 14.35 -9.58
CA ILE A 6 -4.53 13.65 -10.13
C ILE A 6 -4.60 12.27 -9.45
N SER A 7 -5.60 12.07 -8.59
CA SER A 7 -6.01 10.74 -8.18
C SER A 7 -7.43 10.56 -8.68
N LEU A 8 -7.54 10.10 -9.93
CA LEU A 8 -8.67 9.24 -10.28
C LEU A 8 -8.68 8.16 -9.19
N ALA A 9 -9.73 8.13 -8.36
CA ALA A 9 -9.87 7.12 -7.33
C ALA A 9 -9.90 5.76 -8.01
N GLN A 10 -8.73 5.14 -8.18
CA GLN A 10 -8.63 3.78 -8.67
C GLN A 10 -9.04 2.90 -7.50
N ALA A 11 -10.16 2.21 -7.63
CA ALA A 11 -10.59 1.18 -6.71
C ALA A 11 -10.25 -0.18 -7.33
N GLY A 12 -9.76 -1.10 -6.51
CA GLY A 12 -9.77 -2.52 -6.85
C GLY A 12 -11.15 -3.09 -6.51
N GLU A 13 -11.67 -3.99 -7.33
CA GLU A 13 -12.89 -4.73 -7.01
C GLU A 13 -12.49 -6.10 -6.47
N LEU A 14 -13.03 -6.46 -5.30
CA LEU A 14 -12.90 -7.77 -4.71
C LEU A 14 -14.26 -8.45 -4.77
N MET A 15 -14.36 -9.54 -5.53
CA MET A 15 -15.57 -10.37 -5.56
C MET A 15 -15.41 -11.59 -4.66
N ILE A 16 -16.26 -11.69 -3.64
CA ILE A 16 -16.31 -12.82 -2.71
C ILE A 16 -17.77 -13.20 -2.49
N ASP A 17 -18.07 -14.50 -2.55
CA ASP A 17 -19.42 -15.05 -2.32
C ASP A 17 -20.54 -14.38 -3.15
N GLY A 18 -20.19 -13.90 -4.36
CA GLY A 18 -21.12 -13.23 -5.27
C GLY A 18 -21.40 -11.76 -4.94
N GLN A 19 -20.70 -11.18 -3.96
CA GLN A 19 -20.73 -9.76 -3.65
C GLN A 19 -19.47 -9.07 -4.14
N TYR A 20 -19.63 -7.88 -4.73
CA TYR A 20 -18.53 -7.01 -5.11
C TYR A 20 -18.28 -6.00 -3.99
N VAL A 21 -17.01 -5.84 -3.65
CA VAL A 21 -16.54 -4.86 -2.68
C VAL A 21 -15.50 -3.98 -3.36
N GLU A 22 -15.74 -2.67 -3.32
CA GLU A 22 -14.77 -1.69 -3.77
C GLU A 22 -13.74 -1.46 -2.66
N LEU A 23 -12.48 -1.68 -2.99
CA LEU A 23 -11.35 -1.43 -2.11
C LEU A 23 -10.51 -0.28 -2.68
N PRO A 24 -10.36 0.83 -1.97
CA PRO A 24 -9.55 1.95 -2.43
C PRO A 24 -8.10 1.54 -2.67
N LEU A 25 -7.49 2.04 -3.75
CA LEU A 25 -6.04 1.93 -3.93
C LEU A 25 -5.32 3.14 -3.36
N VAL A 26 -4.24 2.87 -2.64
CA VAL A 26 -3.33 3.87 -2.09
C VAL A 26 -2.02 3.76 -2.85
N VAL A 27 -1.47 4.92 -3.24
CA VAL A 27 -0.16 4.99 -3.91
C VAL A 27 0.84 5.64 -2.97
N GLY A 28 1.94 4.95 -2.70
CA GLY A 28 3.08 5.45 -1.93
C GLY A 28 3.97 6.40 -2.73
N THR A 29 4.90 7.06 -2.05
CA THR A 29 5.82 8.03 -2.67
C THR A 29 6.77 7.41 -3.70
N GLU A 30 7.06 6.12 -3.58
CA GLU A 30 7.90 5.34 -4.51
C GLU A 30 7.03 4.56 -5.52
N GLN A 31 5.80 5.01 -5.79
CA GLN A 31 4.84 4.40 -6.72
C GLN A 31 4.32 3.00 -6.33
N GLU A 32 4.62 2.55 -5.12
CA GLU A 32 4.05 1.32 -4.57
C GLU A 32 2.53 1.44 -4.44
N ARG A 33 1.80 0.44 -4.92
CA ARG A 33 0.34 0.39 -4.87
C ARG A 33 -0.07 -0.56 -3.76
N ALA A 34 -0.90 -0.07 -2.83
CA ALA A 34 -1.50 -0.85 -1.76
C ALA A 34 -3.02 -0.82 -1.86
N ILE A 35 -3.66 -1.89 -1.42
CA ILE A 35 -5.11 -1.98 -1.30
C ILE A 35 -5.48 -1.62 0.14
N ASP A 36 -6.38 -0.65 0.32
CA ASP A 36 -6.90 -0.30 1.63
C ASP A 36 -8.00 -1.29 2.03
N ILE A 37 -7.69 -2.14 3.01
CA ILE A 37 -8.57 -3.17 3.56
C ILE A 37 -9.20 -2.75 4.91
N SER A 38 -9.06 -1.48 5.32
CA SER A 38 -9.55 -0.99 6.63
C SER A 38 -11.05 -1.25 6.86
N HIS A 39 -11.86 -1.19 5.80
CA HIS A 39 -13.30 -1.43 5.84
C HIS A 39 -13.72 -2.83 5.39
N LEU A 40 -12.77 -3.69 5.00
CA LEU A 40 -13.07 -5.02 4.45
C LEU A 40 -13.89 -5.85 5.43
N ARG A 41 -13.51 -5.86 6.71
CA ARG A 41 -14.21 -6.62 7.75
C ARG A 41 -15.62 -6.11 8.01
N ASP A 42 -15.84 -4.80 7.97
CA ASP A 42 -17.15 -4.21 8.20
C ASP A 42 -18.11 -4.50 7.03
N GLN A 43 -17.57 -4.57 5.80
CA GLN A 43 -18.35 -4.81 4.58
C GLN A 43 -18.63 -6.29 4.32
N THR A 44 -17.68 -7.18 4.63
CA THR A 44 -17.75 -8.62 4.26
C THR A 44 -17.80 -9.56 5.45
N GLY A 45 -17.45 -9.10 6.65
CA GLY A 45 -17.20 -9.97 7.81
C GLY A 45 -15.88 -10.74 7.75
N LEU A 46 -15.10 -10.59 6.69
CA LEU A 46 -13.86 -11.33 6.46
C LEU A 46 -12.66 -10.67 7.13
N ILE A 47 -11.63 -11.47 7.38
CA ILE A 47 -10.32 -11.02 7.82
C ILE A 47 -9.28 -11.43 6.79
N THR A 48 -8.21 -10.64 6.65
CA THR A 48 -7.05 -11.05 5.87
C THR A 48 -6.17 -11.98 6.71
N LEU A 49 -5.68 -13.05 6.09
CA LEU A 49 -4.71 -13.96 6.69
C LEU A 49 -3.39 -13.79 5.94
N ASP A 50 -2.43 -13.11 6.56
CA ASP A 50 -1.09 -12.89 6.03
C ASP A 50 -0.05 -13.27 7.09
N GLU A 51 0.34 -14.55 7.08
CA GLU A 51 1.31 -15.06 8.05
C GLU A 51 2.66 -14.36 7.89
N GLY A 52 3.05 -13.59 8.91
CA GLY A 52 4.29 -12.82 8.92
C GLY A 52 4.19 -11.43 8.30
N TYR A 53 2.99 -10.92 7.98
CA TYR A 53 2.75 -9.56 7.48
C TYR A 53 3.56 -9.20 6.22
N ARG A 54 3.91 -10.19 5.40
CA ARG A 54 4.77 -9.96 4.23
C ARG A 54 4.09 -9.11 3.16
N ASN A 55 2.78 -9.24 3.03
CA ASN A 55 1.98 -8.56 2.02
C ASN A 55 1.18 -7.38 2.62
N THR A 56 1.33 -7.13 3.92
CA THR A 56 0.56 -6.15 4.68
C THR A 56 1.42 -4.96 5.08
N GLY A 57 1.20 -3.82 4.41
CA GLY A 57 1.75 -2.53 4.84
C GLY A 57 0.99 -1.97 6.05
N SER A 58 1.39 -2.36 7.26
CA SER A 58 0.68 -1.99 8.50
C SER A 58 0.79 -0.51 8.90
N VAL A 59 1.82 0.20 8.42
CA VAL A 59 2.10 1.59 8.78
C VAL A 59 2.55 2.38 7.56
N ARG A 60 2.00 3.59 7.39
CA ARG A 60 2.55 4.58 6.44
C ARG A 60 3.80 5.21 7.07
N SER A 61 4.97 4.96 6.49
CA SER A 61 6.24 5.51 6.98
C SER A 61 6.89 6.39 5.91
N GLY A 62 7.45 7.53 6.33
CA GLY A 62 8.28 8.42 5.52
C GLY A 62 9.76 8.40 5.91
N ILE A 63 10.18 7.42 6.72
CA ILE A 63 11.50 7.40 7.36
C ILE A 63 12.50 6.55 6.59
N THR A 64 12.13 5.34 6.20
CA THR A 64 13.04 4.39 5.52
C THR A 64 12.27 3.69 4.40
N TYR A 65 12.90 3.59 3.23
CA TYR A 65 12.43 2.78 2.11
C TYR A 65 13.42 1.64 1.87
N ILE A 66 12.89 0.43 1.75
CA ILE A 66 13.67 -0.78 1.50
C ILE A 66 13.01 -1.52 0.35
N ASN A 67 13.76 -1.76 -0.72
CA ASN A 67 13.36 -2.66 -1.79
C ASN A 67 14.42 -3.76 -1.88
N GLY A 68 14.03 -4.97 -1.43
CA GLY A 68 14.93 -6.13 -1.37
C GLY A 68 15.20 -6.79 -2.72
N GLU A 69 14.34 -6.57 -3.72
CA GLU A 69 14.55 -7.10 -5.07
C GLU A 69 15.61 -6.29 -5.82
N ASP A 70 15.54 -4.97 -5.70
CA ASP A 70 16.49 -4.04 -6.33
C ASP A 70 17.71 -3.72 -5.45
N GLY A 71 17.76 -4.25 -4.22
CA GLY A 71 18.84 -4.01 -3.27
C GLY A 71 18.93 -2.55 -2.78
N VAL A 72 17.81 -1.82 -2.78
CA VAL A 72 17.77 -0.39 -2.43
C VAL A 72 17.44 -0.19 -0.96
N LEU A 73 18.29 0.57 -0.26
CA LEU A 73 18.05 1.07 1.09
C LEU A 73 18.21 2.60 1.11
N ARG A 74 17.12 3.31 1.42
CA ARG A 74 17.12 4.76 1.57
C ARG A 74 16.63 5.17 2.95
N TYR A 75 17.36 6.08 3.60
CA TYR A 75 16.95 6.75 4.84
C TYR A 75 16.54 8.18 4.54
N ARG A 76 15.26 8.52 4.77
CA ARG A 76 14.62 9.80 4.40
C ARG A 76 14.87 10.20 2.93
N GLY A 77 14.94 9.22 2.05
CA GLY A 77 15.23 9.42 0.61
C GLY A 77 16.71 9.50 0.26
N ILE A 78 17.63 9.48 1.23
CA ILE A 78 19.08 9.47 0.98
C ILE A 78 19.56 8.02 0.90
N PRO A 79 20.24 7.61 -0.19
CA PRO A 79 20.86 6.28 -0.28
C PRO A 79 21.85 6.08 0.87
N ILE A 80 21.83 4.90 1.49
CA ILE A 80 22.75 4.59 2.61
C ILE A 80 24.23 4.70 2.20
N GLU A 81 24.54 4.53 0.91
CA GLU A 81 25.88 4.66 0.31
C GLU A 81 26.44 6.09 0.36
N GLN A 82 25.59 7.09 0.60
CA GLN A 82 25.96 8.50 0.67
C GLN A 82 26.09 9.03 2.11
N LEU A 83 25.85 8.18 3.12
CA LEU A 83 26.05 8.47 4.56
C LEU A 83 27.42 7.99 5.02
#